data_AF-A0A3S0ESZ6-F1
#
_entry.id   AF-A0A3S0ESZ6-F1
#
_cell.length_a   1.000
_cell.length_b   1.000
_cell.length_c   1.000
_cell.angle_alpha   90.00
_cell.angle_beta   90.00
_cell.angle_gamma   90.00
#
_symmetry.space_group_name_H-M   'P 1'
#
loop_
_entity.id
_entity.type
_entity.pdbx_description
1 polymer ?
#
loop_
_entity_poly.entity_id
_entity_poly.type
_entity_poly.pdbx_seq_one_letter_code
_entity_poly.pdbx_strand_id
1 'polypeptide(L)'
;MKLFSVFDPFARRLCAVVLFALTAASAAFGASDPGDPHGVWRRPDGGEQFSFYDCDGGLLCARLVAVAKPEDAGAVGTVILRGASKSGPNEWKGKLYNARDGKIYEGYVTLRSANELRLKGCLWGFLCGGETWTRVAAAAPATKPRGREAGAAQAQ
;
A
#
# COMPACT_ATOMS: atom_id res chain seq x y z
N MET A 1 -72.26 -13.74 1.07
CA MET A 1 -72.88 -14.29 -0.15
C MET A 1 -72.51 -13.40 -1.33
N LYS A 2 -71.97 -13.99 -2.41
CA LYS A 2 -71.68 -13.42 -3.76
C LYS A 2 -70.67 -12.25 -3.76
N LEU A 3 -69.39 -12.41 -4.09
CA LEU A 3 -68.70 -13.06 -5.23
C LEU A 3 -69.04 -12.46 -6.60
N PHE A 4 -67.96 -12.23 -7.36
CA PHE A 4 -67.84 -11.75 -8.75
C PHE A 4 -67.97 -10.22 -8.90
N SER A 5 -67.11 -9.52 -9.64
CA SER A 5 -66.32 -9.99 -10.76
C SER A 5 -65.38 -8.89 -11.25
N VAL A 6 -64.30 -9.34 -11.91
CA VAL A 6 -63.78 -8.80 -13.18
C VAL A 6 -63.06 -7.44 -13.08
N PHE A 7 -61.72 -7.47 -13.12
CA PHE A 7 -60.97 -7.24 -14.37
C PHE A 7 -61.42 -5.93 -15.05
N ASP A 8 -60.68 -4.84 -14.82
CA ASP A 8 -60.25 -4.05 -15.98
C ASP A 8 -58.89 -3.38 -15.74
N PRO A 9 -57.94 -3.50 -16.70
CA PRO A 9 -56.54 -3.14 -16.57
C PRO A 9 -56.30 -1.81 -17.27
N PHE A 10 -56.61 -0.68 -16.64
CA PHE A 10 -56.25 0.60 -17.24
C PHE A 10 -55.88 1.62 -16.19
N ALA A 11 -54.56 1.74 -16.04
CA ALA A 11 -53.86 3.01 -15.93
C ALA A 11 -54.08 3.86 -14.67
N ARG A 12 -52.94 4.04 -13.98
CA ARG A 12 -52.46 5.31 -13.44
C ARG A 12 -53.38 5.91 -12.35
N ARG A 13 -52.96 6.03 -11.11
CA ARG A 13 -51.77 6.80 -10.71
C ARG A 13 -51.27 6.32 -9.35
N LEU A 14 -49.97 6.05 -9.34
CA LEU A 14 -49.14 5.64 -8.22
C LEU A 14 -48.97 6.81 -7.25
N CYS A 15 -49.53 6.71 -6.04
CA CYS A 15 -48.96 7.34 -4.86
C CYS A 15 -48.21 6.24 -4.08
N ALA A 16 -47.06 5.83 -4.61
CA ALA A 16 -46.16 4.96 -3.87
C ALA A 16 -45.46 5.81 -2.81
N VAL A 17 -45.87 5.63 -1.57
CA VAL A 17 -45.24 6.14 -0.36
C VAL A 17 -43.77 5.73 -0.37
N VAL A 18 -42.87 6.71 -0.51
CA VAL A 18 -41.43 6.47 -0.47
C VAL A 18 -40.98 6.41 0.98
N LEU A 19 -40.93 5.20 1.53
CA LEU A 19 -40.16 4.88 2.74
C LEU A 19 -38.67 4.88 2.37
N PHE A 20 -38.01 6.02 2.52
CA PHE A 20 -36.55 6.12 2.44
C PHE A 20 -35.94 5.52 3.72
N ALA A 21 -35.58 4.25 3.68
CA ALA A 21 -34.68 3.65 4.66
C ALA A 21 -33.25 4.18 4.40
N LEU A 22 -32.76 5.08 5.27
CA LEU A 22 -31.35 5.47 5.27
C LEU A 22 -30.49 4.31 5.80
N THR A 23 -29.93 3.50 4.91
CA THR A 23 -28.84 2.59 5.24
C THR A 23 -27.53 3.38 5.28
N ALA A 24 -27.03 3.68 6.48
CA ALA A 24 -25.70 4.27 6.67
C ALA A 24 -24.63 3.25 6.25
N ALA A 25 -23.89 3.54 5.17
CA ALA A 25 -22.74 2.76 4.74
C ALA A 25 -21.51 3.13 5.61
N SER A 26 -21.14 2.26 6.54
CA SER A 26 -19.91 2.41 7.31
C SER A 26 -18.70 2.10 6.42
N ALA A 27 -17.93 3.12 6.04
CA ALA A 27 -16.62 2.93 5.44
C ALA A 27 -15.64 2.45 6.53
N ALA A 28 -15.28 1.16 6.51
CA ALA A 28 -14.17 0.66 7.30
C ALA A 28 -12.86 1.19 6.71
N PHE A 29 -12.32 2.24 7.32
CA PHE A 29 -10.94 2.63 7.07
C PHE A 29 -10.04 1.54 7.65
N GLY A 30 -9.31 0.82 6.81
CA GLY A 30 -8.30 -0.12 7.26
C GLY A 30 -7.25 0.65 8.06
N ALA A 31 -7.20 0.41 9.37
CA ALA A 31 -6.11 0.90 10.20
C ALA A 31 -4.85 0.12 9.82
N SER A 32 -3.77 0.82 9.50
CA SER A 32 -2.46 0.21 9.37
C SER A 32 -2.08 -0.42 10.71
N ASP A 33 -1.85 -1.72 10.74
CA ASP A 33 -1.44 -2.41 11.96
C ASP A 33 -0.05 -1.88 12.39
N PRO A 34 0.14 -1.48 13.65
CA PRO A 34 1.43 -0.96 14.12
C PRO A 34 2.56 -1.99 14.06
N GLY A 35 2.23 -3.28 13.88
CA GLY A 35 3.14 -4.40 13.62
C GLY A 35 3.32 -4.74 12.13
N ASP A 36 2.71 -3.98 11.20
CA ASP A 36 2.79 -4.23 9.77
C ASP A 36 4.05 -3.61 9.12
N PRO A 37 4.99 -4.43 8.64
CA PRO A 37 6.20 -3.94 7.97
C PRO A 37 5.94 -3.50 6.53
N HIS A 38 4.78 -3.81 5.95
CA HIS A 38 4.49 -3.57 4.53
C HIS A 38 4.36 -2.10 4.19
N GLY A 39 4.56 -1.78 2.91
CA GLY A 39 4.45 -0.41 2.39
C GLY A 39 5.80 0.20 2.03
N VAL A 40 5.81 1.52 1.83
CA VAL A 40 6.98 2.23 1.33
C VAL A 40 7.74 2.90 2.46
N TRP A 41 9.05 2.67 2.49
CA TRP A 41 9.97 3.15 3.51
C TRP A 41 11.09 3.95 2.86
N ARG A 42 11.39 5.11 3.42
CA ARG A 42 12.46 5.99 2.96
C ARG A 42 13.70 5.81 3.83
N ARG A 43 14.83 5.55 3.18
CA ARG A 43 16.16 5.53 3.80
C ARG A 43 16.53 6.96 4.25
N PRO A 44 17.19 7.13 5.41
CA PRO A 44 17.58 8.45 5.91
C PRO A 44 18.59 9.14 4.97
N ASP A 45 19.57 8.37 4.49
CA ASP A 45 20.60 8.84 3.56
C ASP A 45 20.26 8.41 2.13
N GLY A 46 20.54 9.25 1.13
CA GLY A 46 20.33 8.95 -0.30
C GLY A 46 18.88 9.10 -0.80
N GLY A 47 17.90 9.09 0.11
CA GLY A 47 16.50 9.38 -0.20
C GLY A 47 15.79 8.29 -1.02
N GLU A 48 16.44 7.13 -1.19
CA GLU A 48 15.83 5.98 -1.84
C GLU A 48 14.63 5.47 -1.04
N GLN A 49 13.62 5.02 -1.76
CA GLN A 49 12.41 4.46 -1.19
C GLN A 49 12.27 3.00 -1.57
N PHE A 50 11.94 2.17 -0.59
CA PHE A 50 11.82 0.73 -0.74
C PHE A 50 10.41 0.29 -0.36
N SER A 51 9.80 -0.52 -1.20
CA SER A 51 8.54 -1.18 -0.89
C SER A 51 8.82 -2.53 -0.24
N PHE A 52 8.31 -2.71 0.97
CA PHE A 52 8.23 -3.99 1.66
C PHE A 52 6.91 -4.66 1.28
N TYR A 53 6.99 -5.93 0.87
CA TYR A 53 5.87 -6.70 0.30
C TYR A 53 6.05 -8.20 0.62
N ASP A 54 4.94 -8.93 0.62
CA ASP A 54 4.96 -10.39 0.66
C ASP A 54 5.44 -10.97 -0.67
N CYS A 55 6.48 -11.79 -0.62
CA CYS A 55 6.93 -12.63 -1.73
C CYS A 55 6.57 -14.10 -1.47
N ASP A 56 6.94 -14.99 -2.40
CA ASP A 56 6.57 -16.41 -2.35
C ASP A 56 6.83 -17.04 -0.97
N GLY A 57 5.87 -17.86 -0.53
CA GLY A 57 5.95 -18.54 0.77
C GLY A 57 5.60 -17.67 1.98
N GLY A 58 4.96 -16.51 1.79
CA GLY A 58 4.59 -15.61 2.89
C GLY A 58 5.82 -14.98 3.58
N LEU A 59 6.90 -14.84 2.82
CA LEU A 59 8.14 -14.25 3.30
C LEU A 59 8.15 -12.76 2.97
N LEU A 60 8.82 -11.98 3.80
CA LEU A 60 8.96 -10.55 3.59
C LEU A 60 10.11 -10.27 2.61
N CYS A 61 9.81 -9.52 1.56
CA CYS A 61 10.78 -9.01 0.60
C CYS A 61 10.77 -7.48 0.57
N ALA A 62 11.84 -6.86 0.06
CA ALA A 62 11.89 -5.42 -0.16
C ALA A 62 12.59 -5.07 -1.48
N ARG A 63 11.97 -4.17 -2.25
CA ARG A 63 12.46 -3.69 -3.56
C ARG A 63 12.58 -2.18 -3.61
N LEU A 64 13.56 -1.68 -4.34
CA LEU A 64 13.73 -0.26 -4.62
C LEU A 64 12.61 0.23 -5.54
N VAL A 65 11.86 1.26 -5.13
CA VAL A 65 10.73 1.82 -5.91
C VAL A 65 10.95 3.26 -6.34
N ALA A 66 11.81 4.01 -5.66
CA ALA A 66 12.19 5.36 -6.08
C ALA A 66 13.62 5.67 -5.65
N VAL A 67 14.30 6.47 -6.46
CA VAL A 67 15.62 7.04 -6.21
C VAL A 67 15.53 8.55 -6.22
N ALA A 68 16.39 9.23 -5.47
CA ALA A 68 16.40 10.69 -5.47
C ALA A 68 17.07 11.28 -6.73
N LYS A 69 18.04 10.56 -7.31
CA LYS A 69 18.81 11.01 -8.47
C LYS A 69 18.36 10.29 -9.75
N PRO A 70 18.20 11.01 -10.87
CA PRO A 70 17.75 10.41 -12.12
C PRO A 70 18.77 9.44 -12.73
N GLU A 71 20.08 9.64 -12.51
CA GLU A 71 21.12 8.72 -12.96
C GLU A 71 21.00 7.31 -12.35
N ASP A 72 20.41 7.19 -11.16
CA ASP A 72 20.21 5.93 -10.45
C ASP A 72 18.92 5.20 -10.87
N ALA A 73 18.14 5.74 -11.81
CA ALA A 73 16.85 5.20 -12.21
C ALA A 73 16.91 3.74 -12.70
N GLY A 74 18.04 3.33 -13.28
CA GLY A 74 18.27 1.95 -13.72
C GLY A 74 18.30 0.92 -12.59
N ALA A 75 18.52 1.34 -11.33
CA ALA A 75 18.50 0.44 -10.18
C ALA A 75 17.09 0.18 -9.63
N VAL A 76 16.08 0.97 -10.04
CA VAL A 76 14.68 0.79 -9.60
C VAL A 76 14.20 -0.62 -9.97
N GLY A 77 13.54 -1.27 -9.02
CA GLY A 77 13.12 -2.67 -9.12
C GLY A 77 14.09 -3.66 -8.45
N THR A 78 15.31 -3.23 -8.10
CA THR A 78 16.27 -4.09 -7.40
C THR A 78 15.72 -4.60 -6.07
N VAL A 79 15.70 -5.92 -5.89
CA VAL A 79 15.28 -6.57 -4.64
C VAL A 79 16.47 -6.68 -3.70
N ILE A 80 16.42 -5.91 -2.60
CA ILE A 80 17.49 -5.84 -1.60
C ILE A 80 17.27 -6.81 -0.44
N LEU A 81 16.03 -7.06 -0.02
CA LEU A 81 15.71 -8.02 1.02
C LEU A 81 15.00 -9.21 0.37
N ARG A 82 15.56 -10.40 0.55
CA ARG A 82 15.08 -11.63 -0.07
C ARG A 82 14.66 -12.62 1.02
N GLY A 83 13.38 -12.99 0.99
CA GLY A 83 12.84 -14.11 1.75
C GLY A 83 13.05 -14.00 3.26
N ALA A 84 12.72 -12.87 3.88
CA ALA A 84 12.86 -12.70 5.31
C ALA A 84 11.70 -13.37 6.07
N SER A 85 12.00 -14.31 6.94
CA SER A 85 11.02 -14.98 7.80
C SER A 85 10.85 -14.25 9.12
N LYS A 86 9.67 -14.34 9.73
CA LYS A 86 9.40 -13.75 11.04
C LYS A 86 10.28 -14.43 12.10
N SER A 87 11.08 -13.64 12.82
CA SER A 87 12.00 -14.09 13.87
C SER A 87 11.60 -13.61 15.27
N GLY A 88 10.60 -12.73 15.37
CA GLY A 88 10.04 -12.21 16.61
C GLY A 88 8.75 -11.40 16.35
N PRO A 89 8.11 -10.82 17.38
CA PRO A 89 6.84 -10.10 17.23
C PRO A 89 6.86 -9.01 16.14
N ASN A 90 7.97 -8.25 16.06
CA ASN A 90 8.19 -7.16 15.13
C ASN A 90 9.55 -7.31 14.41
N GLU A 91 9.99 -8.55 14.22
CA GLU A 91 11.33 -8.85 13.69
C GLU A 91 11.27 -9.89 12.57
N TRP A 92 12.08 -9.66 11.54
CA TRP A 92 12.26 -10.57 10.42
C TRP A 92 13.74 -10.73 10.10
N LYS A 93 14.14 -11.96 9.72
CA LYS A 93 15.51 -12.31 9.33
C LYS A 93 15.54 -12.88 7.93
N GLY A 94 16.41 -12.36 7.06
CA GLY A 94 16.53 -12.80 5.68
C GLY A 94 17.91 -12.51 5.07
N LYS A 95 17.99 -12.51 3.73
CA LYS A 95 19.21 -12.14 3.01
C LYS A 95 19.12 -10.70 2.51
N LEU A 96 20.11 -9.88 2.84
CA LEU A 96 20.17 -8.47 2.49
C LEU A 96 21.29 -8.20 1.48
N TYR A 97 20.93 -7.86 0.26
CA TYR A 97 21.82 -7.39 -0.79
C TYR A 97 22.10 -5.90 -0.64
N ASN A 98 23.38 -5.50 -0.65
CA ASN A 98 23.80 -4.12 -0.67
C ASN A 98 24.25 -3.73 -2.09
N ALA A 99 23.50 -2.86 -2.74
CA ALA A 99 23.79 -2.41 -4.10
C ALA A 99 25.12 -1.63 -4.22
N ARG A 100 25.65 -1.06 -3.13
CA ARG A 100 26.91 -0.30 -3.17
C ARG A 100 28.15 -1.18 -3.25
N ASP A 101 28.15 -2.34 -2.61
CA ASP A 101 29.31 -3.24 -2.56
C ASP A 101 29.07 -4.57 -3.31
N GLY A 102 27.84 -4.82 -3.76
CA GLY A 102 27.45 -6.04 -4.47
C GLY A 102 27.37 -7.30 -3.60
N LYS A 103 27.45 -7.18 -2.27
CA LYS A 103 27.49 -8.31 -1.33
C LYS A 103 26.12 -8.60 -0.71
N ILE A 104 25.99 -9.83 -0.22
CA ILE A 104 24.83 -10.31 0.53
C ILE A 104 25.22 -10.54 1.98
N TYR A 105 24.43 -9.97 2.89
CA TYR A 105 24.58 -10.04 4.34
C TYR A 105 23.39 -10.77 4.98
N GLU A 106 23.51 -11.13 6.26
CA GLU A 106 22.33 -11.46 7.05
C GLU A 106 21.56 -10.17 7.34
N GLY A 107 20.33 -10.09 6.84
CA GLY A 107 19.42 -8.97 7.01
C GLY A 107 18.54 -9.16 8.23
N TYR A 108 18.43 -8.12 9.06
CA TYR A 108 17.50 -8.04 10.18
C TYR A 108 16.63 -6.81 10.01
N VAL A 109 15.32 -7.04 9.99
CA VAL A 109 14.30 -5.98 9.98
C VAL A 109 13.69 -5.95 11.37
N THR A 110 13.66 -4.77 11.99
CA THR A 110 12.95 -4.54 13.25
C THR A 110 11.99 -3.38 13.06
N LEU A 111 10.69 -3.63 13.19
CA LEU A 111 9.70 -2.55 13.21
C LEU A 111 9.67 -1.95 14.62
N ARG A 112 10.11 -0.69 14.74
CA ARG A 112 10.20 0.04 16.03
C ARG A 112 8.88 0.70 16.38
N SER A 113 8.18 1.20 15.37
CA SER A 113 6.84 1.76 15.48
C SER A 113 6.14 1.68 14.13
N ALA A 114 4.88 2.10 14.08
CA ALA A 114 4.16 2.22 12.83
C ALA A 114 4.91 3.04 11.77
N ASN A 115 5.76 4.02 12.14
CA ASN A 115 6.46 4.89 11.20
C ASN A 115 7.99 4.77 11.21
N GLU A 116 8.53 3.82 11.97
CA GLU A 116 9.98 3.65 12.13
C GLU A 116 10.39 2.18 11.98
N LEU A 117 11.26 1.90 11.02
CA LEU A 117 11.79 0.56 10.73
C LEU A 117 13.31 0.59 10.79
N ARG A 118 13.93 -0.33 11.52
CA ARG A 118 15.38 -0.50 11.54
C ARG A 118 15.76 -1.64 10.61
N LEU A 119 16.64 -1.36 9.63
CA LEU A 119 17.24 -2.39 8.78
C LEU A 119 18.72 -2.53 9.13
N LYS A 120 19.16 -3.75 9.41
CA LYS A 120 20.57 -4.07 9.69
C LYS A 120 21.08 -5.15 8.75
N GLY A 121 22.32 -5.01 8.30
CA GLY A 121 23.11 -6.07 7.66
C GLY A 121 24.24 -6.49 8.60
N CYS A 122 24.37 -7.79 8.84
CA CYS A 122 25.47 -8.34 9.64
C CYS A 122 26.37 -9.23 8.78
N LEU A 123 27.67 -8.95 8.82
CA LEU A 123 28.69 -9.80 8.23
C LEU A 123 29.05 -10.90 9.25
N TRP A 124 28.79 -12.15 8.90
CA TRP A 124 29.02 -13.34 9.75
C TRP A 124 28.32 -13.27 11.13
N GLY A 125 27.24 -12.48 11.24
CA GLY A 125 26.44 -12.37 12.47
C GLY A 125 27.04 -11.51 13.59
N PHE A 126 28.27 -10.99 13.46
CA PHE A 126 28.92 -10.21 14.53
C PHE A 126 29.23 -8.75 14.14
N LEU A 127 29.59 -8.45 12.89
CA LEU A 127 29.77 -7.06 12.44
C LEU A 127 28.49 -6.54 11.79
N CYS A 128 27.67 -5.88 12.59
CA CYS A 128 26.37 -5.36 12.15
C CYS A 128 26.43 -3.84 11.90
N GLY A 129 26.00 -3.43 10.72
CA GLY A 129 25.69 -2.04 10.38
C GLY A 129 24.20 -1.89 10.09
N GLY A 130 23.63 -0.71 10.29
CA GLY A 130 22.23 -0.50 9.92
C GLY A 130 21.77 0.94 10.00
N GLU A 131 20.54 1.13 9.56
CA GLU A 131 19.90 2.43 9.37
C GLU A 131 18.46 2.36 9.90
N THR A 132 17.93 3.51 10.31
CA THR A 132 16.53 3.67 10.70
C THR A 132 15.80 4.40 9.61
N TRP A 133 14.81 3.75 9.02
CA TRP A 133 14.01 4.20 7.89
C TRP A 133 12.68 4.75 8.39
N THR A 134 12.15 5.72 7.65
CA THR A 134 10.89 6.38 7.96
C THR A 134 9.82 5.93 6.98
N ARG A 135 8.60 5.67 7.46
CA ARG A 135 7.51 5.31 6.56
C ARG A 135 7.18 6.50 5.67
N VAL A 136 7.07 6.25 4.38
CA VAL A 136 6.47 7.20 3.45
C VAL A 136 4.97 7.07 3.62
N ALA A 137 4.32 8.11 4.15
CA ALA A 137 2.87 8.17 4.15
C ALA A 137 2.41 7.94 2.71
N ALA A 138 1.52 6.97 2.50
CA ALA A 138 0.89 6.81 1.20
C ALA A 138 0.24 8.15 0.88
N ALA A 139 0.80 8.89 -0.08
CA ALA A 139 0.10 10.03 -0.64
C ALA A 139 -1.24 9.45 -1.11
N ALA A 140 -2.35 10.00 -0.61
CA ALA A 140 -3.67 9.71 -1.13
C ALA A 140 -3.58 9.71 -2.66
N PRO A 141 -4.21 8.74 -3.36
CA PRO A 141 -3.97 8.51 -4.77
C PRO A 141 -4.07 9.84 -5.51
N ALA A 142 -2.97 10.21 -6.18
CA ALA A 142 -2.89 11.40 -7.00
C ALA A 142 -4.08 11.38 -7.97
N THR A 143 -5.09 12.19 -7.66
CA THR A 143 -6.24 12.33 -8.54
C THR A 143 -5.69 12.93 -9.82
N LYS A 144 -5.63 12.12 -10.88
CA LYS A 144 -5.33 12.55 -12.24
C LYS A 144 -6.04 13.89 -12.46
N PRO A 145 -5.34 14.99 -12.81
CA PRO A 145 -6.02 16.25 -13.06
C PRO A 145 -7.04 15.98 -14.16
N ARG A 146 -8.32 16.12 -13.82
CA ARG A 146 -9.43 16.01 -14.75
C ARG A 146 -9.15 17.04 -15.84
N GLY A 147 -8.78 16.55 -17.02
CA GLY A 147 -8.59 17.37 -18.19
C GLY A 147 -9.79 18.27 -18.37
N ARG A 148 -9.51 19.56 -18.53
CA ARG A 148 -10.47 20.61 -18.89
C ARG A 148 -11.29 20.11 -20.09
N GLU A 149 -12.55 19.75 -19.83
CA GLU A 149 -13.55 19.61 -20.88
C GLU A 149 -13.58 20.93 -21.65
N ALA A 150 -13.09 20.88 -22.89
CA ALA A 150 -13.31 21.92 -23.87
C ALA A 150 -14.82 21.93 -24.15
N GLY A 151 -15.52 22.88 -23.52
CA GLY A 151 -16.91 23.19 -23.82
C GLY A 151 -17.01 23.63 -25.28
N ALA A 152 -17.59 22.75 -26.10
CA ALA A 152 -18.00 23.04 -27.45
C ALA A 152 -19.17 24.04 -27.44
N ALA A 153 -19.01 25.06 -28.27
CA ALA A 153 -20.01 25.77 -29.08
C ALA A 153 -21.48 25.80 -28.60
N GLN A 154 -21.98 27.01 -28.34
CA GLN A 154 -23.34 27.39 -28.68
C GLN A 154 -23.29 28.61 -29.61
N ALA A 155 -23.77 28.42 -30.84
CA ALA A 155 -23.99 29.46 -31.83
C ALA A 155 -25.42 30.02 -31.71
N GLN A 156 -25.54 31.31 -32.01
CA GLN A 156 -26.79 32.05 -32.18
C GLN A 156 -27.30 31.92 -33.61
#